data_AF-A0A085NC40-F1
#
_entry.id   AF-A0A085NC40-F1
#
_cell.length_a   1.000
_cell.length_b   1.000
_cell.length_c   1.000
_cell.angle_alpha   90.00
_cell.angle_beta   90.00
_cell.angle_gamma   90.00
#
_symmetry.space_group_name_H-M   'P 1'
#
loop_
_entity.id
_entity.type
_entity.pdbx_description
1 polymer ?
#
loop_
_entity_poly.entity_id
_entity_poly.type
_entity_poly.pdbx_seq_one_letter_code
_entity_poly.pdbx_strand_id
1 'polypeptide(L)'
;MVESSADNDTVENVGEIAHTLRHLPPYSKCAEADVHRWLTCDSVEQGFQLMNDEEIVDFVSKKPADNEEEQQAAEGEEERTVVPTHSEAFAHLDDALLWFEEQEECDGRRLLCLESIRDLAASKRQSLLKQALITDYIK
;
A
#
# COMPACT_ATOMS: atom_id res chain seq x y z
N MET A 1 -48.40 16.10 -2.66
CA MET A 1 -47.45 17.11 -3.16
C MET A 1 -46.24 17.08 -2.26
N VAL A 2 -45.20 16.36 -2.65
CA VAL A 2 -43.79 16.67 -2.35
C VAL A 2 -43.03 16.12 -3.56
N GLU A 3 -42.21 16.99 -4.12
CA GLU A 3 -41.66 16.95 -5.47
C GLU A 3 -40.64 15.81 -5.64
N SER A 4 -40.80 15.08 -6.75
CA SER A 4 -39.76 14.25 -7.36
C SER A 4 -38.73 15.19 -7.98
N SER A 5 -37.75 15.61 -7.19
CA SER A 5 -36.68 16.54 -7.65
C SER A 5 -35.27 16.10 -7.23
N ALA A 6 -35.07 14.81 -6.92
CA ALA A 6 -33.74 14.32 -6.50
C ALA A 6 -32.93 13.64 -7.63
N ASP A 7 -33.54 13.41 -8.80
CA ASP A 7 -32.90 12.65 -9.90
C ASP A 7 -32.40 13.54 -11.06
N ASN A 8 -32.67 14.85 -11.05
CA ASN A 8 -32.24 15.73 -12.14
C ASN A 8 -30.87 16.40 -11.88
N ASP A 9 -30.52 16.64 -10.61
CA ASP A 9 -29.27 17.34 -10.24
C ASP A 9 -28.01 16.48 -10.47
N THR A 10 -28.13 15.16 -10.36
CA THR A 10 -27.00 14.23 -10.56
C THR A 10 -26.67 14.06 -12.04
N VAL A 11 -27.67 14.01 -12.92
CA VAL A 11 -27.49 13.75 -14.35
C VAL A 11 -26.94 14.98 -15.09
N GLU A 12 -27.39 16.18 -14.71
CA GLU A 12 -26.90 17.45 -15.25
C GLU A 12 -25.40 17.66 -14.90
N ASN A 13 -24.99 17.24 -13.70
CA ASN A 13 -23.60 17.33 -13.23
C ASN A 13 -22.63 16.36 -13.96
N VAL A 14 -23.06 15.14 -14.32
CA VAL A 14 -22.17 14.18 -15.03
C VAL A 14 -21.79 14.71 -16.42
N GLY A 15 -22.75 15.27 -17.15
CA GLY A 15 -22.54 15.83 -18.49
C GLY A 15 -21.56 17.01 -18.47
N GLU A 16 -21.68 17.92 -17.50
CA GLU A 16 -20.78 19.06 -17.34
C GLU A 16 -19.34 18.63 -16.99
N ILE A 17 -19.19 17.65 -16.09
CA ILE A 17 -17.88 17.09 -15.73
C ILE A 17 -17.25 16.36 -16.93
N ALA A 18 -18.01 15.57 -17.68
CA ALA A 18 -17.51 14.91 -18.88
C ALA A 18 -17.07 15.92 -19.95
N HIS A 19 -17.80 17.02 -20.10
CA HIS A 19 -17.45 18.09 -21.03
C HIS A 19 -16.13 18.79 -20.63
N THR A 20 -15.97 19.14 -19.36
CA THR A 20 -14.74 19.79 -18.86
C THR A 20 -13.52 18.86 -18.98
N LEU A 21 -13.68 17.56 -18.67
CA LEU A 21 -12.63 16.56 -18.81
C LEU A 21 -12.15 16.37 -20.26
N ARG A 22 -13.04 16.54 -21.25
CA ARG A 22 -12.65 16.44 -22.67
C ARG A 22 -11.64 17.51 -23.11
N HIS A 23 -11.61 18.65 -22.43
CA HIS A 23 -10.62 19.71 -22.67
C HIS A 23 -9.25 19.42 -22.04
N LEU A 24 -9.13 18.38 -21.22
CA LEU A 24 -7.87 17.94 -20.63
C LEU A 24 -7.27 16.79 -21.47
N PRO A 25 -6.00 16.90 -21.92
CA PRO A 25 -5.40 15.90 -22.83
C PRO A 25 -5.52 14.43 -22.38
N PRO A 26 -5.24 14.06 -21.11
CA PRO A 26 -5.33 12.66 -20.69
C PRO A 26 -6.77 12.12 -20.62
N TYR A 27 -7.78 12.98 -20.59
CA TYR A 27 -9.19 12.61 -20.40
C TYR A 27 -10.07 12.93 -21.61
N SER A 28 -9.46 13.31 -22.74
CA SER A 28 -10.14 13.61 -24.01
C SER A 28 -11.08 12.51 -24.53
N LYS A 29 -10.84 11.26 -24.15
CA LYS A 29 -11.63 10.08 -24.52
C LYS A 29 -12.65 9.65 -23.46
N CYS A 30 -12.73 10.35 -22.33
CA CYS A 30 -13.62 10.01 -21.24
C CYS A 30 -15.09 10.13 -21.70
N ALA A 31 -15.84 9.02 -21.58
CA ALA A 31 -17.26 9.02 -21.85
C ALA A 31 -18.04 9.41 -20.58
N GLU A 32 -19.25 9.91 -20.75
CA GLU A 32 -20.14 10.23 -19.64
C GLU A 32 -20.41 9.00 -18.75
N ALA A 33 -20.43 7.80 -19.36
CA ALA A 33 -20.53 6.53 -18.65
C ALA A 33 -19.32 6.25 -17.74
N ASP A 34 -18.12 6.72 -18.08
CA ASP A 34 -16.93 6.59 -17.24
C ASP A 34 -17.01 7.51 -16.03
N VAL A 35 -17.42 8.77 -16.25
CA VAL A 35 -17.64 9.76 -15.20
C VAL A 35 -18.75 9.31 -14.24
N HIS A 36 -19.85 8.82 -14.77
CA HIS A 36 -20.94 8.27 -13.98
C HIS A 36 -20.45 7.10 -13.12
N ARG A 37 -19.69 6.16 -13.72
CA ARG A 37 -19.13 5.03 -12.97
C ARG A 37 -18.23 5.48 -11.82
N TRP A 38 -17.37 6.47 -12.04
CA TRP A 38 -16.51 7.00 -10.97
C TRP A 38 -17.30 7.66 -9.85
N LEU A 39 -18.32 8.45 -10.19
CA LEU A 39 -19.15 9.14 -9.20
C LEU A 39 -20.04 8.19 -8.40
N THR A 40 -20.36 7.02 -8.96
CA THR A 40 -21.18 6.00 -8.30
C THR A 40 -20.38 4.77 -7.84
N CYS A 41 -19.04 4.80 -7.89
CA CYS A 41 -18.19 3.69 -7.45
C CYS A 41 -18.52 3.28 -6.01
N ASP A 42 -18.71 4.27 -5.14
CA ASP A 42 -18.99 4.06 -3.71
C ASP A 42 -20.42 3.55 -3.43
N SER A 43 -21.30 3.54 -4.43
CA SER A 43 -22.69 3.08 -4.27
C SER A 43 -22.85 1.56 -4.45
N VAL A 44 -21.92 0.93 -5.16
CA VAL A 44 -21.90 -0.53 -5.43
C VAL A 44 -20.93 -1.28 -4.51
N GLU A 45 -20.01 -0.57 -3.86
CA GLU A 45 -19.19 -1.10 -2.80
C GLU A 45 -19.89 -0.77 -1.47
N GLN A 46 -20.46 -1.77 -0.78
CA GLN A 46 -20.45 -1.69 0.68
C GLN A 46 -18.97 -1.57 1.01
N GLY A 47 -18.46 -0.36 1.19
CA GLY A 47 -17.02 -0.11 1.23
C GLY A 47 -16.34 -0.82 2.40
N PHE A 48 -15.28 -0.20 2.93
CA PHE A 48 -14.91 -0.47 4.31
C PHE A 48 -16.10 -0.06 5.19
N GLN A 49 -16.98 -1.01 5.50
CA GLN A 49 -17.97 -0.83 6.54
C GLN A 49 -17.21 -0.24 7.72
N LEU A 50 -17.58 0.98 8.13
CA LEU A 50 -17.00 1.62 9.32
C LEU A 50 -17.17 0.62 10.44
N MET A 51 -16.09 -0.11 10.74
CA MET A 51 -16.08 -1.06 11.83
C MET A 51 -16.49 -0.27 13.06
N ASN A 52 -17.48 -0.77 13.78
CA ASN A 52 -17.79 -0.16 15.06
C ASN A 52 -16.61 -0.36 16.02
N ASP A 53 -16.60 0.40 17.11
CA ASP A 53 -15.49 0.38 18.06
C ASP A 53 -15.23 -1.04 18.59
N GLU A 54 -16.27 -1.86 18.75
CA GLU A 54 -16.15 -3.26 19.16
C GLU A 54 -15.46 -4.14 18.10
N GLU A 55 -15.80 -3.97 16.82
CA GLU A 55 -15.19 -4.69 15.70
C GLU A 55 -13.72 -4.30 15.51
N ILE A 56 -13.38 -3.03 15.74
CA ILE A 56 -11.99 -2.54 15.73
C ILE A 56 -11.21 -3.17 16.87
N VAL A 57 -11.77 -3.17 18.09
CA VAL A 57 -11.13 -3.77 19.27
C VAL A 57 -10.91 -5.25 19.06
N ASP A 58 -11.87 -5.99 18.50
CA ASP A 58 -11.73 -7.42 18.22
C ASP A 58 -10.67 -7.70 17.14
N PHE A 59 -10.60 -6.87 16.10
CA PHE A 59 -9.58 -6.99 15.06
C PHE A 59 -8.17 -6.76 15.60
N VAL A 60 -8.00 -5.74 16.46
CA VAL A 60 -6.71 -5.41 17.09
C VAL A 60 -6.34 -6.40 18.21
N SER A 61 -7.33 -6.92 18.94
CA SER A 61 -7.14 -7.86 20.04
C SER A 61 -6.88 -9.29 19.58
N LYS A 62 -7.20 -9.62 18.33
CA LYS A 62 -6.70 -10.83 17.66
C LYS A 62 -5.20 -10.71 17.49
N LYS A 63 -4.47 -11.07 18.55
CA LYS A 63 -3.06 -11.43 18.48
C LYS A 63 -2.94 -12.51 17.39
N PRO A 64 -1.98 -12.42 16.44
CA PRO A 64 -1.74 -13.54 15.54
C PRO A 64 -1.59 -14.77 16.41
N ALA A 65 -2.35 -15.82 16.10
CA ALA A 65 -2.10 -17.10 16.73
C ALA A 65 -0.60 -17.34 16.61
N ASP A 66 0.00 -17.51 17.77
CA ASP A 66 1.38 -17.91 17.92
C ASP A 66 1.49 -19.28 17.24
N ASN A 67 1.69 -19.26 15.92
CA ASN A 67 2.13 -20.40 15.16
C ASN A 67 3.66 -20.33 15.12
N GLU A 68 4.26 -20.14 16.30
CA GLU A 68 5.47 -20.88 16.68
C GLU A 68 5.10 -22.38 16.70
N GLU A 69 4.91 -22.95 15.51
CA GLU A 69 5.18 -24.37 15.36
C GLU A 69 6.70 -24.54 15.52
N GLU A 70 7.11 -24.77 16.77
CA GLU A 70 8.30 -25.56 17.08
C GLU A 70 8.17 -26.91 16.37
N GLN A 71 8.62 -26.98 15.12
CA GLN A 71 9.02 -28.25 14.51
C GLN A 71 10.39 -28.61 15.08
N GLN A 72 10.40 -29.25 16.24
CA GLN A 72 11.53 -30.07 16.62
C GLN A 72 11.44 -31.43 15.91
N ALA A 73 12.57 -31.78 15.31
CA ALA A 73 12.97 -33.06 14.75
C ALA A 73 12.51 -33.39 13.32
N ALA A 74 13.25 -32.83 12.35
CA ALA A 74 13.96 -33.71 11.44
C ALA A 74 15.46 -33.39 11.55
N GLU A 75 16.25 -34.35 12.00
CA GLU A 75 17.71 -34.35 11.84
C GLU A 75 18.01 -34.37 10.33
N GLY A 76 18.06 -33.18 9.74
CA GLY A 76 18.67 -32.91 8.46
C GLY A 76 19.45 -31.63 8.64
N GLU A 77 20.68 -31.58 8.14
CA GLU A 77 21.52 -30.39 8.12
C GLU A 77 20.87 -29.29 7.24
N GLU A 78 19.78 -28.70 7.70
CA GLU A 78 19.25 -27.48 7.11
C GLU A 78 20.03 -26.31 7.69
N GLU A 79 20.95 -25.83 6.87
CA GLU A 79 21.68 -24.58 7.05
C GLU A 79 20.69 -23.48 7.46
N ARG A 80 20.71 -23.12 8.74
CA ARG A 80 19.82 -22.11 9.32
C ARG A 80 20.17 -20.78 8.67
N THR A 81 19.48 -20.42 7.59
CA THR A 81 19.75 -19.17 6.86
C THR A 81 19.43 -18.01 7.78
N VAL A 82 20.45 -17.34 8.29
CA VAL A 82 20.31 -16.17 9.15
C VAL A 82 19.64 -15.07 8.33
N VAL A 83 18.48 -14.59 8.80
CA VAL A 83 17.80 -13.45 8.18
C VAL A 83 18.66 -12.19 8.38
N PRO A 84 19.01 -11.44 7.32
CA PRO A 84 19.80 -10.23 7.46
C PRO A 84 19.11 -9.17 8.33
N THR A 85 19.89 -8.44 9.12
CA THR A 85 19.41 -7.26 9.85
C THR A 85 18.95 -6.17 8.86
N HIS A 86 18.16 -5.20 9.32
CA HIS A 86 17.72 -4.09 8.45
C HIS A 86 18.89 -3.28 7.86
N SER A 87 20.00 -3.18 8.58
CA SER A 87 21.22 -2.53 8.09
C SER A 87 21.91 -3.34 7.01
N GLU A 88 22.04 -4.66 7.18
CA GLU A 88 22.61 -5.56 6.18
C GLU A 88 21.73 -5.66 4.94
N ALA A 89 20.41 -5.77 5.12
CA ALA A 89 19.45 -5.75 4.03
C ALA A 89 19.55 -4.44 3.22
N PHE A 90 19.68 -3.29 3.87
CA PHE A 90 19.91 -2.02 3.19
C PHE A 90 21.19 -2.03 2.37
N ALA A 91 22.31 -2.50 2.94
CA ALA A 91 23.59 -2.55 2.24
C ALA A 91 23.53 -3.45 0.99
N HIS A 92 22.98 -4.66 1.13
CA HIS A 92 22.82 -5.58 -0.01
C HIS A 92 21.92 -5.02 -1.11
N LEU A 93 20.85 -4.29 -0.75
CA LEU A 93 19.94 -3.68 -1.73
C LEU A 93 20.58 -2.48 -2.43
N ASP A 94 21.44 -1.73 -1.74
CA ASP A 94 22.21 -0.63 -2.33
C ASP A 94 23.25 -1.14 -3.33
N ASP A 95 23.97 -2.22 -2.97
CA ASP A 95 24.89 -2.90 -3.89
C ASP A 95 24.15 -3.50 -5.11
N ALA A 96 22.97 -4.09 -4.88
CA ALA A 96 22.15 -4.64 -5.96
C ALA A 96 21.63 -3.56 -6.91
N LEU A 97 21.31 -2.36 -6.41
CA LEU A 97 20.93 -1.22 -7.23
C LEU A 97 22.08 -0.75 -8.11
N LEU A 98 23.26 -0.55 -7.51
CA LEU A 98 24.46 -0.14 -8.24
C LEU A 98 24.77 -1.14 -9.37
N TRP A 99 24.67 -2.44 -9.09
CA TRP A 99 24.87 -3.48 -10.09
C TRP A 99 23.78 -3.46 -11.18
N PHE A 100 22.50 -3.31 -10.80
CA PHE A 100 21.38 -3.37 -11.73
C PHE A 100 21.33 -2.18 -12.69
N GLU A 101 21.79 -1.00 -12.24
CA GLU A 101 21.93 0.21 -13.08
C GLU A 101 22.89 0.01 -14.26
N GLU A 102 23.90 -0.84 -14.11
CA GLU A 102 24.90 -1.11 -15.15
C GLU A 102 24.45 -2.18 -16.18
N GLN A 103 23.32 -2.85 -15.97
CA GLN A 103 22.86 -3.92 -16.86
C GLN A 103 22.12 -3.36 -18.09
N GLU A 104 22.30 -4.01 -19.25
CA GLU A 104 21.60 -3.63 -20.49
C GLU A 104 20.07 -3.82 -20.38
N GLU A 105 19.64 -4.77 -19.54
CA GLU A 105 18.23 -5.07 -19.25
C GLU A 105 17.65 -4.23 -18.12
N CYS A 106 18.35 -3.17 -17.70
CA CYS A 106 17.85 -2.24 -16.71
C CYS A 106 16.52 -1.61 -17.19
N ASP A 107 15.45 -1.91 -16.47
CA ASP A 107 14.09 -1.43 -16.73
C ASP A 107 13.66 -0.52 -15.57
N GLY A 108 13.14 0.65 -15.90
CA GLY A 108 12.76 1.66 -14.91
C GLY A 108 11.74 1.16 -13.89
N ARG A 109 10.83 0.26 -14.27
CA ARG A 109 9.86 -0.33 -13.33
C ARG A 109 10.56 -1.22 -12.30
N ARG A 110 11.49 -2.08 -12.75
CA ARG A 110 12.25 -2.96 -11.86
C ARG A 110 13.18 -2.17 -10.95
N LEU A 111 13.81 -1.12 -11.50
CA LEU A 111 14.66 -0.21 -10.75
C LEU A 111 13.88 0.49 -9.62
N LEU A 112 12.75 1.10 -9.95
CA LEU A 112 11.89 1.77 -8.97
C LEU A 112 11.38 0.81 -7.89
N CYS A 113 11.02 -0.43 -8.26
CA CYS A 113 10.66 -1.45 -7.28
C CYS A 113 11.81 -1.76 -6.33
N LEU A 114 13.04 -1.89 -6.84
CA LEU A 114 14.21 -2.19 -6.03
C LEU A 114 14.58 -1.02 -5.10
N GLU A 115 14.50 0.22 -5.58
CA GLU A 115 14.65 1.43 -4.77
C GLU A 115 13.63 1.48 -3.63
N SER A 116 12.36 1.19 -3.92
CA SER A 116 11.30 1.16 -2.90
C SER A 116 11.58 0.13 -1.80
N ILE A 117 12.13 -1.04 -2.15
CA ILE A 117 12.50 -2.08 -1.18
C ILE A 117 13.70 -1.63 -0.33
N ARG A 118 14.72 -1.00 -0.94
CA ARG A 118 15.86 -0.40 -0.22
C ARG A 118 15.37 0.66 0.76
N ASP A 119 14.48 1.54 0.34
CA ASP A 119 13.97 2.64 1.15
C ASP A 119 13.12 2.14 2.33
N LEU A 120 12.43 1.02 2.15
CA LEU A 120 11.77 0.31 3.25
C LEU A 120 12.79 -0.19 4.28
N ALA A 121 13.90 -0.81 3.84
CA ALA A 121 14.97 -1.24 4.74
C ALA A 121 15.62 -0.04 5.47
N ALA A 122 15.87 1.06 4.76
CA ALA A 122 16.38 2.30 5.32
C ALA A 122 15.44 2.88 6.40
N SER A 123 14.14 2.88 6.12
CA SER A 123 13.12 3.37 7.04
C SER A 123 13.09 2.52 8.32
N LYS A 124 13.13 1.19 8.19
CA LYS A 124 13.18 0.29 9.35
C LYS A 124 14.47 0.45 10.17
N ARG A 125 15.62 0.64 9.50
CA ARG A 125 16.90 0.97 10.16
C ARG A 125 16.76 2.24 11.01
N GLN A 126 16.12 3.29 10.48
CA GLN A 126 15.93 4.55 11.20
C GLN A 126 14.93 4.43 12.37
N SER A 127 13.87 3.62 12.23
CA SER A 127 12.88 3.43 13.30
C SER A 127 13.47 2.75 14.55
N LEU A 128 14.35 1.76 14.37
CA LEU A 128 15.06 1.12 15.49
C LEU A 128 15.95 2.13 16.24
N LEU A 129 16.66 3.00 15.51
CA LEU A 129 17.49 4.04 16.13
C LEU A 129 16.64 5.03 16.96
N LYS A 130 15.47 5.42 16.45
CA LYS A 130 14.55 6.31 17.17
C LYS A 130 13.97 5.64 18.43
N GLN A 131 13.61 4.37 18.36
CA GLN A 131 13.09 3.62 19.51
C GLN A 131 14.14 3.46 20.61
N ALA A 132 15.38 3.08 20.26
CA ALA A 132 16.48 2.96 21.21
C ALA A 132 16.75 4.30 21.93
N LEU A 133 16.73 5.41 21.18
CA LEU A 133 16.91 6.74 21.76
C LEU A 133 15.78 7.09 22.75
N ILE A 134 14.51 6.84 22.41
CA ILE A 134 13.37 7.15 23.30
C ILE A 134 13.48 6.39 24.62
N THR A 135 13.87 5.11 24.59
CA THR A 135 14.03 4.30 25.81
C THR A 135 15.14 4.81 26.72
N ASP A 136 16.15 5.48 26.17
CA ASP A 136 17.23 6.08 26.96
C ASP A 136 16.79 7.36 27.73
N TYR A 137 15.69 8.00 27.30
CA TYR A 137 15.18 9.24 27.91
C TYR A 137 14.13 9.02 29.01
N ILE A 138 13.51 7.83 29.09
CA ILE A 138 12.52 7.52 30.12
C ILE A 138 13.25 6.84 31.30
N LYS A 139 13.62 7.62 32.32
CA LYS A 139 14.08 7.15 33.62
C LYS A 139 13.07 7.50 34.71
#